data_AF-A0A353V7T4-F1
#
_entry.id   AF-A0A353V7T4-F1
#
_cell.length_a   1.000
_cell.length_b   1.000
_cell.length_c   1.000
_cell.angle_alpha   90.00
_cell.angle_beta   90.00
_cell.angle_gamma   90.00
#
_symmetry.space_group_name_H-M   'P 1'
#
loop_
_entity.id
_entity.type
_entity.pdbx_description
1 polymer ?
#
loop_
_entity_poly.entity_id
_entity_poly.type
_entity_poly.pdbx_seq_one_letter_code
_entity_poly.pdbx_strand_id
1 'polypeptide(L)' 'HVNIYVNSEAIEALQGLQTPLKDGDEVAIIPALAGGAR' A
#
# COMPACT_ATOMS: atom_id res chain seq x y z
N HIS A 1 -3.26 8.62 -7.80
CA HIS A 1 -2.21 7.67 -7.38
C HIS A 1 -2.47 7.24 -5.95
N VAL A 2 -2.22 5.98 -5.62
CA VAL A 2 -2.34 5.44 -4.26
C VAL A 2 -1.07 4.68 -3.94
N ASN A 3 -0.66 4.70 -2.68
CA ASN A 3 0.44 3.89 -2.18
C ASN A 3 -0.18 2.72 -1.40
N ILE A 4 0.35 1.52 -1.61
CA ILE A 4 -0.16 0.30 -0.97
C ILE A 4 0.94 -0.29 -0.11
N TYR A 5 0.57 -0.69 1.10
CA TYR A 5 1.45 -1.33 2.07
C TYR A 5 0.84 -2.63 2.58
N VAL A 6 1.69 -3.62 2.84
CA VAL A 6 1.35 -4.88 3.50
C VAL A 6 2.21 -4.98 4.75
N ASN A 7 1.60 -5.13 5.92
CA ASN A 7 2.30 -5.21 7.22
C ASN A 7 3.33 -4.07 7.43
N SER A 8 2.97 -2.84 7.07
CA SER A 8 3.81 -1.63 7.13
C SER A 8 4.96 -1.55 6.11
N GLU A 9 5.06 -2.47 5.15
CA GLU A 9 6.05 -2.45 4.06
C GLU A 9 5.40 -2.12 2.72
N ALA A 10 6.01 -1.25 1.91
CA ALA A 10 5.46 -0.86 0.61
C ALA A 10 5.48 -2.03 -0.38
N ILE A 11 4.40 -2.24 -1.13
CA ILE A 11 4.32 -3.40 -2.05
C ILE A 11 5.39 -3.37 -3.16
N GLU A 12 5.91 -2.19 -3.47
CA GLU A 12 6.97 -1.97 -4.46
C GLU A 12 8.31 -2.59 -4.03
N ALA A 13 8.56 -2.71 -2.72
CA ALA A 13 9.70 -3.40 -2.15
C ALA A 13 9.49 -4.93 -2.06
N LEU A 14 8.25 -5.38 -2.24
CA LEU A 14 7.86 -6.79 -2.22
C LEU A 14 7.75 -7.33 -3.66
N GLN A 15 6.61 -7.94 -4.01
CA GLN A 15 6.34 -8.48 -5.34
C GLN A 15 5.29 -7.64 -6.08
N GLY A 16 5.14 -6.37 -5.70
CA GLY A 16 4.11 -5.49 -6.23
C GLY A 16 2.71 -6.07 -6.03
N LEU A 17 1.90 -6.04 -7.08
CA LEU A 17 0.53 -6.59 -7.07
C LEU A 17 0.48 -8.12 -6.98
N GLN A 18 1.61 -8.82 -7.16
CA GLN A 18 1.70 -10.27 -6.99
C GLN A 18 2.12 -10.67 -5.57
N THR A 19 2.24 -9.71 -4.64
CA THR A 19 2.59 -10.00 -3.24
C THR A 19 1.57 -10.97 -2.64
N PRO A 20 1.98 -12.20 -2.28
CA PRO A 20 1.06 -13.17 -1.69
C PRO A 20 0.65 -12.71 -0.30
N LEU A 21 -0.64 -12.82 0.00
CA LEU A 21 -1.21 -12.51 1.31
C LEU A 21 -1.59 -13.80 2.03
N LYS A 22 -1.52 -13.77 3.35
CA LYS A 22 -2.08 -14.80 4.24
C LYS A 22 -3.09 -14.18 5.21
N ASP A 23 -3.90 -15.05 5.80
CA ASP A 23 -4.80 -14.64 6.87
C ASP A 23 -4.05 -13.90 7.98
N GLY A 24 -4.59 -12.76 8.39
CA GLY A 24 -3.99 -11.89 9.41
C GLY A 24 -3.02 -10.84 8.87
N ASP A 25 -2.67 -10.84 7.58
CA ASP A 25 -1.92 -9.72 7.00
C ASP A 25 -2.77 -8.45 6.92
N GLU A 26 -2.17 -7.31 7.26
CA GLU A 26 -2.83 -6.01 7.19
C GLU A 26 -2.43 -5.26 5.92
N VAL A 27 -3.43 -4.78 5.18
CA VAL A 27 -3.23 -3.98 3.97
C VAL A 27 -3.66 -2.55 4.22
N ALA A 28 -2.74 -1.60 4.03
CA ALA A 28 -3.03 -0.18 4.09
C ALA A 28 -3.00 0.43 2.68
N ILE A 29 -4.05 1.16 2.33
CA ILE A 29 -4.16 1.89 1.07
C ILE A 29 -4.18 3.37 1.40
N ILE A 30 -3.10 4.06 1.08
CA ILE A 30 -2.94 5.49 1.35
C ILE A 30 -3.17 6.24 0.05
N PRO A 31 -4.22 7.06 -0.05
CA PRO A 31 -4.38 7.96 -1.18
C PRO A 31 -3.14 8.85 -1.26
N ALA A 32 -2.56 9.02 -2.46
CA ALA A 32 -1.59 10.09 -2.61
C ALA A 32 -2.33 11.39 -2.28
N LEU A 33 -1.94 12.06 -1.19
CA LEU A 33 -2.40 13.42 -0.95
C LEU A 33 -1.79 14.28 -2.03
N ALA A 34 -2.51 14.46 -3.13
CA ALA A 34 -2.32 15.63 -3.97
C ALA A 34 -2.62 16.83 -3.06
N GLY A 35 -1.62 17.71 -2.91
CA GLY A 35 -1.69 18.91 -2.07
C GLY A 35 -3.04 19.61 -2.19
N GLY A 36 -3.56 19.99 -1.03
CA GLY A 36 -4.96 20.37 -0.81
C GLY A 36 -5.50 21.45 -1.74
N ALA A 37 -6.82 21.44 -1.87
CA ALA A 37 -7.56 22.63 -2.27
C ALA A 37 -7.40 23.71 -1.19
N ARG A 38 -6.33 24.52 -1.29
CA ARG A 38 -6.25 25.96 -1.01
C ARG A 38 -4.82 26.47 -1.12
#